data_AF-A0A957X4A5-F1
#
_entry.id   AF-A0A957X4A5-F1
#
_cell.length_a   1.000
_cell.length_b   1.000
_cell.length_c   1.000
_cell.angle_alpha   90.00
_cell.angle_beta   90.00
_cell.angle_gamma   90.00
#
_symmetry.space_group_name_H-M   'P 1'
#
loop_
_entity.id
_entity.type
_entity.pdbx_description
1 polymer ?
#
loop_
_entity_poly.entity_id
_entity_poly.type
_entity_poly.pdbx_seq_one_letter_code
_entity_poly.pdbx_strand_id
1 'polypeptide(L)'
;YLEVAGFNVRFAVGGGGGVNFDESKAAISASTLERNTAKAGGAIFADNSPGSVSSSLINNNEANGSSTIIPVIVLANKPCGGGAIYAQRADMVVEHNRITNNRATSDAGGAIHIFNGTADAKINGNYFGYNSASKGSVVYVHLKPDVFQIFVLPLALPPFIIPAILGLPQPDPPKLTMINNTIAHNSGGSTIYFYGNSAGELVGNIFANNSGTGVQAATETIPYLALIPVPIIFVIPIPFPVFHVPTVQMDYTLWYPGGTSKSTSGVGASVSTSNDITGKDPAFKDDGYHIKRISFAYNAGKNTGIPVDVDGETRPQADITDMGADEYPALGVRYVAPGGGDTGSERCANFLNPCGTLQTAIDYASEGDLIKMAGGTYTAKETRAGQVQLGYITKTLTIQGGYYRFTTDNSVTEGIYTDNDWEVPFPDLNPTILDAGNNGRAFFVVDEKRLDEEGNEI
;
A
#
# COMPACT_ATOMS: atom_id res chain seq x y z
N TYR A 1 28.11 -15.26 1.76
CA TYR A 1 27.32 -14.11 2.25
C TYR A 1 27.97 -12.86 1.70
N LEU A 2 27.23 -12.11 0.88
CA LEU A 2 27.67 -10.82 0.32
C LEU A 2 26.60 -9.80 0.72
N GLU A 3 27.02 -8.74 1.38
CA GLU A 3 26.20 -7.56 1.67
C GLU A 3 26.69 -6.44 0.77
N VAL A 4 25.79 -5.91 -0.06
CA VAL A 4 26.08 -4.80 -0.98
C VAL A 4 25.32 -3.57 -0.46
N ALA A 5 26.07 -2.60 0.07
CA ALA A 5 25.51 -1.37 0.64
C ALA A 5 26.21 -0.11 0.08
N GLY A 6 25.43 0.90 -0.33
CA GLY A 6 25.95 2.20 -0.78
C GLY A 6 26.52 2.24 -2.20
N PHE A 7 26.13 1.31 -3.08
CA PHE A 7 26.64 1.26 -4.47
C PHE A 7 25.68 1.91 -5.47
N ASN A 8 26.27 2.49 -6.53
CA ASN A 8 25.57 2.92 -7.74
C ASN A 8 25.89 1.94 -8.88
N VAL A 9 24.90 1.16 -9.32
CA VAL A 9 25.07 0.19 -10.42
C VAL A 9 24.39 0.71 -11.68
N ARG A 10 25.20 0.91 -12.74
CA ARG A 10 24.75 1.35 -14.06
C ARG A 10 25.40 0.47 -15.14
N PHE A 11 24.57 -0.26 -15.89
CA PHE A 11 24.85 -1.04 -17.12
C PHE A 11 25.50 -2.43 -16.95
N ALA A 12 24.73 -3.49 -17.24
CA ALA A 12 25.21 -4.83 -17.58
C ALA A 12 24.33 -5.51 -18.65
N VAL A 13 24.92 -6.40 -19.46
CA VAL A 13 24.23 -7.17 -20.52
C VAL A 13 24.12 -8.63 -20.08
N GLY A 14 22.90 -9.08 -19.73
CA GLY A 14 22.63 -10.41 -19.19
C GLY A 14 21.29 -10.45 -18.45
N GLY A 15 20.91 -11.57 -17.82
CA GLY A 15 19.85 -11.56 -16.81
C GLY A 15 20.37 -10.83 -15.56
N GLY A 16 19.61 -9.87 -15.03
CA GLY A 16 20.06 -9.02 -13.93
C GLY A 16 20.95 -7.89 -14.43
N GLY A 17 20.36 -6.88 -15.08
CA GLY A 17 21.10 -5.82 -15.76
C GLY A 17 21.97 -4.95 -14.85
N GLY A 18 21.84 -5.09 -13.53
CA GLY A 18 22.80 -4.60 -12.54
C GLY A 18 23.38 -5.72 -11.66
N VAL A 19 22.51 -6.55 -11.06
CA VAL A 19 22.91 -7.58 -10.09
C VAL A 19 22.25 -8.91 -10.43
N ASN A 20 23.00 -9.99 -10.32
CA ASN A 20 22.51 -11.35 -10.48
C ASN A 20 22.82 -12.17 -9.21
N PHE A 21 21.77 -12.72 -8.61
CA PHE A 21 21.82 -13.66 -7.49
C PHE A 21 21.49 -15.06 -7.99
N ASP A 22 22.43 -15.98 -7.80
CA ASP A 22 22.29 -17.39 -8.16
C ASP A 22 22.64 -18.24 -6.94
N GLU A 23 21.65 -19.01 -6.46
CA GLU A 23 21.75 -19.88 -5.26
C GLU A 23 22.37 -19.18 -4.03
N SER A 24 22.02 -17.90 -3.81
CA SER A 24 22.68 -17.04 -2.83
C SER A 24 21.72 -16.40 -1.83
N LYS A 25 22.21 -16.18 -0.60
CA LYS A 25 21.50 -15.41 0.44
C LYS A 25 21.94 -13.94 0.47
N ALA A 26 22.18 -13.35 -0.69
CA ALA A 26 22.70 -11.99 -0.79
C ALA A 26 21.64 -10.94 -0.41
N ALA A 27 22.08 -9.84 0.19
CA ALA A 27 21.21 -8.73 0.57
C ALA A 27 21.71 -7.41 -0.04
N ILE A 28 20.78 -6.60 -0.51
CA ILE A 28 20.99 -5.22 -0.95
C ILE A 28 20.30 -4.31 0.04
N SER A 29 21.04 -3.34 0.56
CA SER A 29 20.51 -2.31 1.45
C SER A 29 21.02 -0.93 1.04
N ALA A 30 20.23 0.11 1.27
CA ALA A 30 20.65 1.51 1.12
C ALA A 30 21.40 1.81 -0.21
N SER A 31 20.93 1.25 -1.32
CA SER A 31 21.62 1.27 -2.60
C SER A 31 20.77 1.90 -3.70
N THR A 32 21.42 2.34 -4.79
CA THR A 32 20.73 2.89 -5.96
C THR A 32 21.03 2.05 -7.20
N LEU A 33 19.99 1.48 -7.81
CA LEU A 33 20.06 0.69 -9.04
C LEU A 33 19.23 1.38 -10.11
N GLU A 34 19.89 1.97 -11.11
CA GLU A 34 19.19 2.79 -12.09
C GLU A 34 19.70 2.62 -13.52
N ARG A 35 18.77 2.78 -14.48
CA ARG A 35 19.07 2.79 -15.92
C ARG A 35 19.72 1.51 -16.42
N ASN A 36 19.34 0.36 -15.86
CA ASN A 36 19.80 -0.95 -16.30
C ASN A 36 18.80 -1.58 -17.28
N THR A 37 19.30 -2.38 -18.22
CA THR A 37 18.46 -3.07 -19.22
C THR A 37 18.88 -4.53 -19.33
N ALA A 38 17.92 -5.43 -19.18
CA ALA A 38 18.14 -6.88 -19.24
C ALA A 38 17.01 -7.59 -19.97
N LYS A 39 17.21 -8.89 -20.27
CA LYS A 39 16.10 -9.73 -20.77
C LYS A 39 15.08 -10.04 -19.67
N ALA A 40 15.56 -10.23 -18.45
CA ALA A 40 14.77 -10.44 -17.24
C ALA A 40 15.48 -9.75 -16.08
N GLY A 41 14.72 -9.12 -15.18
CA GLY A 41 15.29 -8.44 -14.02
C GLY A 41 16.14 -7.25 -14.46
N GLY A 42 15.49 -6.16 -14.89
CA GLY A 42 16.18 -5.01 -15.47
C GLY A 42 17.31 -4.50 -14.57
N ALA A 43 17.07 -4.45 -13.26
CA ALA A 43 18.10 -4.21 -12.24
C ALA A 43 18.62 -5.51 -11.60
N ILE A 44 17.71 -6.33 -11.06
CA ILE A 44 18.07 -7.49 -10.25
C ILE A 44 17.43 -8.75 -10.86
N PHE A 45 18.25 -9.78 -11.03
CA PHE A 45 17.78 -11.14 -11.30
C PHE A 45 18.18 -12.03 -10.13
N ALA A 46 17.23 -12.77 -9.59
CA ALA A 46 17.44 -13.68 -8.48
C ALA A 46 16.88 -15.07 -8.85
N ASP A 47 17.74 -16.08 -8.85
CA ASP A 47 17.38 -17.48 -9.03
C ASP A 47 17.76 -18.28 -7.79
N ASN A 48 16.81 -19.02 -7.22
CA ASN A 48 16.98 -19.85 -6.04
C ASN A 48 17.65 -19.10 -4.87
N SER A 49 17.31 -17.82 -4.72
CA SER A 49 18.02 -16.89 -3.84
C SER A 49 17.02 -16.19 -2.91
N PRO A 50 16.92 -16.55 -1.62
CA PRO A 50 16.01 -15.91 -0.65
C PRO A 50 16.56 -14.53 -0.19
N GLY A 51 17.20 -13.80 -1.10
CA GLY A 51 17.85 -12.54 -0.81
C GLY A 51 16.87 -11.44 -0.42
N SER A 52 17.39 -10.35 0.15
CA SER A 52 16.59 -9.19 0.53
C SER A 52 17.03 -7.93 -0.21
N VAL A 53 16.08 -7.04 -0.44
CA VAL A 53 16.30 -5.69 -0.96
C VAL A 53 15.62 -4.72 -0.02
N SER A 54 16.38 -3.81 0.58
CA SER A 54 15.85 -2.88 1.58
C SER A 54 16.35 -1.46 1.41
N SER A 55 15.50 -0.49 1.77
CA SER A 55 15.88 0.94 1.84
C SER A 55 16.59 1.46 0.58
N SER A 56 16.25 0.92 -0.58
CA SER A 56 16.97 1.15 -1.84
C SER A 56 16.09 1.88 -2.85
N LEU A 57 16.74 2.61 -3.76
CA LEU A 57 16.12 3.25 -4.91
C LEU A 57 16.36 2.37 -6.15
N ILE A 58 15.31 1.82 -6.75
CA ILE A 58 15.39 1.08 -8.01
C ILE A 58 14.61 1.84 -9.06
N ASN A 59 15.33 2.57 -9.92
CA ASN A 59 14.73 3.58 -10.78
C ASN A 59 15.07 3.43 -12.27
N ASN A 60 14.06 3.50 -13.13
CA ASN A 60 14.24 3.57 -14.58
C ASN A 60 15.00 2.36 -15.17
N ASN A 61 14.68 1.15 -14.74
CA ASN A 61 15.23 -0.09 -15.28
C ASN A 61 14.25 -0.76 -16.25
N GLU A 62 14.77 -1.53 -17.21
CA GLU A 62 13.98 -2.15 -18.27
C GLU A 62 14.26 -3.65 -18.42
N ALA A 63 13.18 -4.43 -18.47
CA ALA A 63 13.20 -5.81 -18.96
C ALA A 63 12.60 -5.87 -20.37
N ASN A 64 13.41 -6.26 -21.36
CA ASN A 64 13.04 -6.31 -22.77
C ASN A 64 13.04 -7.72 -23.38
N GLY A 65 13.21 -8.75 -22.55
CA GLY A 65 13.11 -10.14 -23.00
C GLY A 65 11.66 -10.57 -23.13
N SER A 66 11.39 -11.42 -24.13
CA SER A 66 10.09 -12.06 -24.33
C SER A 66 10.17 -13.53 -23.92
N SER A 67 9.14 -14.01 -23.22
CA SER A 67 8.93 -15.44 -22.97
C SER A 67 8.82 -16.18 -24.30
N THR A 68 9.63 -17.23 -24.48
CA THR A 68 9.40 -18.20 -25.55
C THR A 68 8.83 -19.45 -24.92
N ILE A 69 7.56 -19.73 -25.17
CA ILE A 69 6.93 -21.01 -24.83
C ILE A 69 7.11 -21.92 -26.04
N ILE A 70 7.79 -23.05 -25.89
CA ILE A 70 7.89 -24.08 -26.93
C ILE A 70 6.69 -25.03 -26.78
N PRO A 71 5.67 -24.96 -27.65
CA PRO A 71 4.39 -25.65 -27.44
C PRO A 71 4.46 -27.19 -27.53
N VAL A 72 5.60 -27.76 -27.96
CA VAL A 72 5.78 -29.22 -28.08
C VAL A 72 6.42 -29.84 -26.84
N ILE A 73 7.12 -29.05 -26.02
CA ILE A 73 7.77 -29.51 -24.80
C ILE A 73 7.63 -28.39 -23.76
N VAL A 74 6.69 -28.53 -22.83
CA VAL A 74 6.40 -27.61 -21.70
C VAL A 74 7.53 -27.63 -20.64
N LEU A 75 8.79 -27.82 -21.05
CA LEU A 75 9.95 -27.97 -20.14
C LEU A 75 10.90 -26.78 -20.17
N ALA A 76 10.65 -25.73 -20.97
CA ALA A 76 11.56 -24.59 -21.06
C ALA A 76 10.80 -23.25 -21.12
N ASN A 77 10.37 -22.76 -19.96
CA ASN A 77 10.04 -21.34 -19.82
C ASN A 77 11.36 -20.55 -19.72
N LYS A 78 11.56 -19.62 -20.64
CA LYS A 78 12.70 -18.71 -20.60
C LYS A 78 12.37 -17.53 -19.68
N PRO A 79 13.24 -17.12 -18.74
CA PRO A 79 12.98 -15.99 -17.86
C PRO A 79 12.88 -14.67 -18.63
N CYS A 80 11.89 -13.85 -18.26
CA CYS A 80 11.52 -12.60 -18.93
C CYS A 80 10.60 -11.76 -18.03
N GLY A 81 10.66 -10.43 -18.15
CA GLY A 81 9.88 -9.50 -17.31
C GLY A 81 10.63 -9.05 -16.05
N GLY A 82 9.90 -8.46 -15.09
CA GLY A 82 10.50 -7.92 -13.87
C GLY A 82 11.36 -6.68 -14.15
N GLY A 83 10.76 -5.63 -14.71
CA GLY A 83 11.48 -4.44 -15.19
C GLY A 83 12.47 -3.87 -14.17
N ALA A 84 12.19 -3.98 -12.87
CA ALA A 84 13.19 -3.85 -11.82
C ALA A 84 13.77 -5.21 -11.40
N ILE A 85 12.95 -6.09 -10.84
CA ILE A 85 13.38 -7.32 -10.21
C ILE A 85 12.67 -8.53 -10.81
N TYR A 86 13.45 -9.56 -11.15
CA TYR A 86 12.94 -10.88 -11.49
C TYR A 86 13.41 -11.87 -10.44
N ALA A 87 12.47 -12.53 -9.78
CA ALA A 87 12.70 -13.52 -8.73
C ALA A 87 12.14 -14.87 -9.17
N GLN A 88 13.01 -15.84 -9.39
CA GLN A 88 12.69 -17.21 -9.74
C GLN A 88 13.08 -18.15 -8.61
N ARG A 89 12.15 -19.00 -8.16
CA ARG A 89 12.42 -19.94 -7.04
C ARG A 89 12.98 -19.24 -5.80
N ALA A 90 12.58 -18.00 -5.58
CA ALA A 90 13.24 -17.09 -4.65
C ALA A 90 12.24 -16.50 -3.66
N ASP A 91 12.60 -16.57 -2.38
CA ASP A 91 11.83 -16.07 -1.24
C ASP A 91 12.21 -14.61 -0.97
N MET A 92 12.06 -13.76 -1.98
CA MET A 92 12.63 -12.42 -1.91
C MET A 92 11.86 -11.53 -0.93
N VAL A 93 12.60 -10.87 -0.03
CA VAL A 93 12.09 -9.90 0.93
C VAL A 93 12.40 -8.50 0.41
N VAL A 94 11.38 -7.70 0.10
CA VAL A 94 11.50 -6.35 -0.45
C VAL A 94 10.88 -5.36 0.53
N GLU A 95 11.69 -4.55 1.19
CA GLU A 95 11.21 -3.71 2.29
C GLU A 95 11.68 -2.24 2.21
N HIS A 96 10.77 -1.29 2.42
CA HIS A 96 11.13 0.14 2.52
C HIS A 96 11.88 0.70 1.29
N ASN A 97 11.59 0.17 0.10
CA ASN A 97 12.23 0.62 -1.14
C ASN A 97 11.37 1.63 -1.89
N ARG A 98 12.03 2.46 -2.69
CA ARG A 98 11.41 3.28 -3.72
C ARG A 98 11.68 2.64 -5.08
N ILE A 99 10.68 2.00 -5.67
CA ILE A 99 10.80 1.29 -6.95
C ILE A 99 9.98 2.02 -7.99
N THR A 100 10.66 2.79 -8.84
CA THR A 100 10.01 3.76 -9.72
C THR A 100 10.44 3.71 -11.18
N ASN A 101 9.54 4.07 -12.09
CA ASN A 101 9.83 4.20 -13.53
C ASN A 101 10.38 2.92 -14.19
N ASN A 102 10.16 1.74 -13.62
CA ASN A 102 10.65 0.49 -14.20
C ASN A 102 9.65 -0.07 -15.20
N ARG A 103 10.14 -0.71 -16.27
CA ARG A 103 9.28 -1.18 -17.36
C ARG A 103 9.61 -2.59 -17.80
N ALA A 104 8.57 -3.41 -17.97
CA ALA A 104 8.64 -4.64 -18.75
C ALA A 104 7.96 -4.41 -20.10
N THR A 105 8.74 -4.39 -21.19
CA THR A 105 8.22 -4.04 -22.52
C THR A 105 7.61 -5.21 -23.26
N SER A 106 8.10 -6.42 -22.98
CA SER A 106 7.77 -7.64 -23.71
C SER A 106 7.12 -8.71 -22.83
N ASP A 107 6.91 -8.43 -21.54
CA ASP A 107 6.36 -9.38 -20.58
C ASP A 107 5.68 -8.69 -19.38
N ALA A 108 5.39 -9.45 -18.33
CA ALA A 108 4.75 -9.05 -17.08
C ALA A 108 5.75 -8.60 -16.00
N GLY A 109 5.23 -7.95 -14.94
CA GLY A 109 6.02 -7.50 -13.79
C GLY A 109 6.83 -6.25 -14.11
N GLY A 110 6.19 -5.08 -14.13
CA GLY A 110 6.89 -3.82 -14.48
C GLY A 110 7.94 -3.45 -13.43
N ALA A 111 7.61 -3.59 -12.15
CA ALA A 111 8.58 -3.58 -11.07
C ALA A 111 9.10 -4.99 -10.80
N ILE A 112 8.26 -5.87 -10.26
CA ILE A 112 8.67 -7.19 -9.72
C ILE A 112 7.94 -8.31 -10.47
N HIS A 113 8.67 -9.34 -10.85
CA HIS A 113 8.14 -10.59 -11.38
C HIS A 113 8.58 -11.73 -10.47
N ILE A 114 7.64 -12.44 -9.87
CA ILE A 114 7.88 -13.61 -9.02
C ILE A 114 7.38 -14.86 -9.75
N PHE A 115 8.29 -15.80 -9.99
CA PHE A 115 8.01 -17.02 -10.72
C PHE A 115 8.50 -18.26 -9.97
N ASN A 116 7.66 -19.30 -9.91
CA ASN A 116 7.97 -20.58 -9.28
C ASN A 116 8.48 -20.45 -7.84
N GLY A 117 7.82 -19.63 -7.01
CA GLY A 117 8.22 -19.37 -5.62
C GLY A 117 8.23 -20.64 -4.76
N THR A 118 9.29 -20.86 -4.00
CA THR A 118 9.50 -22.06 -3.18
C THR A 118 9.09 -21.87 -1.71
N ALA A 119 9.06 -20.63 -1.23
CA ALA A 119 8.51 -20.24 0.07
C ALA A 119 7.86 -18.84 -0.01
N ASP A 120 7.40 -18.34 1.15
CA ASP A 120 6.65 -17.09 1.25
C ASP A 120 7.50 -15.87 0.89
N ALA A 121 7.00 -15.05 -0.05
CA ALA A 121 7.61 -13.79 -0.44
C ALA A 121 6.99 -12.62 0.34
N LYS A 122 7.79 -11.58 0.60
CA LYS A 122 7.35 -10.40 1.38
C LYS A 122 7.68 -9.10 0.65
N ILE A 123 6.69 -8.22 0.53
CA ILE A 123 6.86 -6.89 -0.04
C ILE A 123 6.21 -5.89 0.92
N ASN A 124 6.99 -5.24 1.79
CA ASN A 124 6.42 -4.42 2.86
C ASN A 124 6.97 -2.99 2.89
N GLY A 125 6.12 -2.00 3.16
CA GLY A 125 6.56 -0.62 3.38
C GLY A 125 7.18 0.04 2.15
N ASN A 126 6.90 -0.43 0.92
CA ASN A 126 7.54 0.10 -0.29
C ASN A 126 6.67 1.15 -0.97
N TYR A 127 7.31 2.07 -1.68
CA TYR A 127 6.68 2.94 -2.65
C TYR A 127 6.92 2.44 -4.08
N PHE A 128 5.83 2.14 -4.80
CA PHE A 128 5.84 1.76 -6.21
C PHE A 128 5.18 2.84 -7.08
N GLY A 129 6.02 3.56 -7.84
CA GLY A 129 5.59 4.71 -8.63
C GLY A 129 5.92 4.60 -10.12
N TYR A 130 4.99 4.90 -11.02
CA TYR A 130 5.30 5.05 -12.46
C TYR A 130 5.90 3.80 -13.13
N ASN A 131 5.70 2.60 -12.60
CA ASN A 131 6.15 1.37 -13.24
C ASN A 131 5.15 0.94 -14.33
N SER A 132 5.61 0.17 -15.32
CA SER A 132 4.76 -0.24 -16.43
C SER A 132 4.98 -1.67 -16.96
N ALA A 133 3.88 -2.38 -17.21
CA ALA A 133 3.85 -3.69 -17.88
C ALA A 133 2.46 -4.01 -18.41
N SER A 134 2.37 -4.98 -19.32
CA SER A 134 1.06 -5.45 -19.83
C SER A 134 0.22 -6.18 -18.77
N LYS A 135 0.88 -6.87 -17.83
CA LYS A 135 0.26 -7.56 -16.68
C LYS A 135 1.14 -7.31 -15.46
N GLY A 136 0.54 -6.92 -14.34
CA GLY A 136 1.27 -6.63 -13.12
C GLY A 136 2.32 -5.52 -13.33
N SER A 137 1.88 -4.29 -13.59
CA SER A 137 2.79 -3.13 -13.73
C SER A 137 3.66 -2.95 -12.49
N VAL A 138 3.20 -3.39 -11.33
CA VAL A 138 3.99 -3.46 -10.09
C VAL A 138 4.43 -4.89 -9.82
N VAL A 139 3.49 -5.81 -9.57
CA VAL A 139 3.86 -7.19 -9.24
C VAL A 139 3.14 -8.16 -10.17
N TYR A 140 3.89 -9.08 -10.77
CA TYR A 140 3.37 -10.30 -11.37
C TYR A 140 3.78 -11.51 -10.53
N VAL A 141 2.83 -12.41 -10.26
CA VAL A 141 3.01 -13.56 -9.37
C VAL A 141 2.53 -14.83 -10.04
N HIS A 142 3.41 -15.82 -10.14
CA HIS A 142 3.09 -17.18 -10.57
C HIS A 142 3.88 -18.17 -9.71
N LEU A 143 3.37 -18.53 -8.53
CA LEU A 143 4.15 -19.22 -7.49
C LEU A 143 4.30 -20.71 -7.73
N LYS A 144 3.25 -21.40 -8.16
CA LYS A 144 3.32 -22.80 -8.57
C LYS A 144 2.89 -22.93 -10.03
N PRO A 145 3.79 -22.69 -10.99
CA PRO A 145 3.50 -22.99 -12.37
C PRO A 145 3.24 -24.49 -12.51
N ASP A 146 2.05 -24.84 -12.98
CA ASP A 146 1.74 -26.22 -13.25
C ASP A 146 2.64 -26.72 -14.40
N VAL A 147 3.13 -27.95 -14.28
CA VAL A 147 3.86 -28.63 -15.35
C VAL A 147 2.92 -29.68 -15.92
N PHE A 148 2.94 -29.88 -17.24
CA PHE A 148 2.19 -30.97 -17.87
C PHE A 148 2.48 -32.30 -17.16
N GLN A 149 1.45 -32.96 -16.62
CA GLN A 149 1.60 -34.27 -15.97
C GLN A 149 0.92 -35.37 -16.77
N ILE A 150 1.58 -36.53 -16.80
CA ILE A 150 1.02 -37.79 -17.32
C ILE A 150 0.73 -38.70 -16.13
N PHE A 151 -0.53 -39.11 -15.98
CA PHE A 151 -0.93 -40.08 -14.97
C PHE A 151 -1.12 -41.46 -15.61
N VAL A 152 -0.48 -42.49 -15.06
CA VAL A 152 -0.79 -43.89 -15.39
C VAL A 152 -1.78 -44.41 -14.34
N LEU A 153 -3.05 -44.50 -14.71
CA LEU A 153 -4.12 -44.87 -13.79
C LEU A 153 -4.44 -46.36 -13.92
N PRO A 154 -4.32 -47.21 -12.88
CA PRO A 154 -5.00 -48.51 -12.89
C PRO A 154 -6.53 -48.32 -12.98
N LEU A 155 -7.28 -49.36 -13.36
CA LEU A 155 -8.77 -49.35 -13.30
C LEU A 155 -9.32 -48.97 -11.90
N ALA A 156 -8.51 -49.11 -10.84
CA ALA A 156 -8.76 -48.61 -9.50
C ALA A 156 -7.79 -47.46 -9.16
N LEU A 157 -8.32 -46.34 -8.68
CA LEU A 157 -7.56 -45.14 -8.35
C LEU A 157 -6.57 -45.42 -7.18
N PRO A 158 -5.26 -45.16 -7.34
CA PRO A 158 -4.27 -45.30 -6.29
C PRO A 158 -4.47 -44.28 -5.15
N PRO A 159 -4.08 -44.61 -3.91
CA PRO A 159 -4.17 -43.71 -2.76
C PRO A 159 -3.45 -42.35 -2.90
N PHE A 160 -2.51 -42.21 -3.84
CA PHE A 160 -1.81 -40.93 -4.08
C PHE A 160 -2.56 -39.97 -5.02
N ILE A 161 -3.64 -40.41 -5.69
CA ILE A 161 -4.52 -39.56 -6.53
C ILE A 161 -5.75 -39.10 -5.72
N ILE A 162 -5.99 -39.76 -4.59
CA ILE A 162 -7.00 -39.41 -3.60
C ILE A 162 -6.89 -37.96 -3.10
N PRO A 163 -5.72 -37.34 -2.86
CA PRO A 163 -5.66 -35.92 -2.51
C PRO A 163 -6.32 -34.97 -3.52
N ALA A 164 -6.13 -35.23 -4.81
CA ALA A 164 -6.68 -34.43 -5.89
C ALA A 164 -8.18 -34.70 -6.15
N ILE A 165 -8.70 -35.85 -5.72
CA ILE A 165 -10.10 -36.29 -5.95
C ILE A 165 -10.97 -36.20 -4.68
N LEU A 166 -10.40 -36.36 -3.49
CA LEU A 166 -11.06 -36.33 -2.17
C LEU A 166 -10.67 -35.11 -1.31
N GLY A 167 -9.82 -34.20 -1.81
CA GLY A 167 -9.45 -32.98 -1.10
C GLY A 167 -8.53 -33.18 0.11
N LEU A 168 -7.57 -34.11 0.06
CA LEU A 168 -6.54 -34.15 1.12
C LEU A 168 -5.65 -32.90 1.03
N PRO A 169 -5.26 -32.30 2.17
CA PRO A 169 -4.57 -31.02 2.19
C PRO A 169 -3.22 -31.15 1.49
N GLN A 170 -3.08 -30.45 0.36
CA GLN A 170 -1.77 -30.13 -0.20
C GLN A 170 -1.02 -29.28 0.82
N PRO A 171 0.32 -29.41 0.97
CA PRO A 171 1.08 -28.43 1.76
C PRO A 171 0.74 -27.04 1.24
N ASP A 172 0.41 -26.13 2.17
CA ASP A 172 -0.09 -24.80 1.85
C ASP A 172 0.80 -24.18 0.76
N PRO A 173 0.21 -23.68 -0.34
CA PRO A 173 1.00 -23.02 -1.36
C PRO A 173 1.75 -21.83 -0.75
N PRO A 174 3.01 -21.59 -1.15
CA PRO A 174 3.70 -20.35 -0.83
C PRO A 174 2.79 -19.17 -1.11
N LYS A 175 2.84 -18.16 -0.26
CA LYS A 175 2.05 -16.94 -0.41
C LYS A 175 2.92 -15.71 -0.57
N LEU A 176 2.40 -14.72 -1.28
CA LEU A 176 2.95 -13.37 -1.28
C LEU A 176 2.23 -12.52 -0.22
N THR A 177 2.97 -12.00 0.75
CA THR A 177 2.44 -11.00 1.69
C THR A 177 2.88 -9.60 1.24
N MET A 178 1.92 -8.70 1.11
CA MET A 178 2.16 -7.29 0.81
C MET A 178 1.53 -6.40 1.88
N ILE A 179 2.36 -5.74 2.67
CA ILE A 179 1.89 -4.95 3.80
C ILE A 179 2.35 -3.50 3.67
N ASN A 180 1.43 -2.56 3.89
CA ASN A 180 1.78 -1.15 4.05
C ASN A 180 2.55 -0.54 2.86
N ASN A 181 2.20 -0.94 1.63
CA ASN A 181 2.83 -0.38 0.43
C ASN A 181 1.96 0.71 -0.16
N THR A 182 2.63 1.74 -0.67
CA THR A 182 2.02 2.78 -1.49
C THR A 182 2.25 2.46 -2.96
N ILE A 183 1.15 2.27 -3.70
CA ILE A 183 1.16 1.89 -5.11
C ILE A 183 0.45 2.97 -5.91
N ALA A 184 1.22 3.87 -6.51
CA ALA A 184 0.69 5.08 -7.14
C ALA A 184 1.18 5.29 -8.58
N HIS A 185 0.32 5.81 -9.46
CA HIS A 185 0.71 6.26 -10.81
C HIS A 185 1.33 5.20 -11.74
N ASN A 186 1.10 3.91 -11.48
CA ASN A 186 1.60 2.84 -12.35
C ASN A 186 0.68 2.65 -13.57
N SER A 187 1.25 2.20 -14.69
CA SER A 187 0.50 2.07 -15.95
C SER A 187 0.57 0.67 -16.55
N GLY A 188 -0.55 0.15 -17.06
CA GLY A 188 -0.57 -1.21 -17.60
C GLY A 188 -1.96 -1.81 -17.73
N GLY A 189 -2.02 -3.13 -17.93
CA GLY A 189 -3.29 -3.86 -17.91
C GLY A 189 -3.80 -4.10 -16.48
N SER A 190 -2.89 -4.45 -15.57
CA SER A 190 -3.18 -4.64 -14.14
C SER A 190 -2.01 -4.17 -13.29
N THR A 191 -2.25 -3.75 -12.04
CA THR A 191 -1.21 -3.27 -11.13
C THR A 191 -0.53 -4.43 -10.41
N ILE A 192 -1.34 -5.32 -9.83
CA ILE A 192 -0.89 -6.61 -9.29
C ILE A 192 -1.62 -7.72 -10.03
N TYR A 193 -0.88 -8.75 -10.44
CA TYR A 193 -1.42 -9.88 -11.20
C TYR A 193 -1.02 -11.21 -10.57
N PHE A 194 -1.99 -11.93 -10.03
CA PHE A 194 -1.85 -13.31 -9.58
C PHE A 194 -2.27 -14.27 -10.70
N TYR A 195 -1.40 -15.22 -11.02
CA TYR A 195 -1.63 -16.20 -12.07
C TYR A 195 -1.56 -17.64 -11.56
N GLY A 196 -2.50 -18.48 -12.02
CA GLY A 196 -2.51 -19.92 -11.74
C GLY A 196 -2.63 -20.23 -10.25
N ASN A 197 -1.89 -21.25 -9.80
CA ASN A 197 -1.85 -21.67 -8.41
C ASN A 197 -0.94 -20.74 -7.59
N SER A 198 -1.48 -19.57 -7.23
CA SER A 198 -0.79 -18.55 -6.43
C SER A 198 -1.70 -18.04 -5.31
N ALA A 199 -1.12 -17.84 -4.12
CA ALA A 199 -1.80 -17.26 -2.97
C ALA A 199 -1.17 -15.91 -2.58
N GLY A 200 -1.96 -15.02 -1.97
CA GLY A 200 -1.44 -13.76 -1.48
C GLY A 200 -2.34 -13.08 -0.46
N GLU A 201 -1.74 -12.20 0.34
CA GLU A 201 -2.37 -11.45 1.42
C GLU A 201 -1.91 -10.00 1.34
N LEU A 202 -2.85 -9.07 1.17
CA LEU A 202 -2.60 -7.65 0.99
C LEU A 202 -3.26 -6.89 2.14
N VAL A 203 -2.48 -6.23 3.00
CA VAL A 203 -2.99 -5.51 4.18
C VAL A 203 -2.44 -4.09 4.23
N GLY A 204 -3.31 -3.11 4.46
CA GLY A 204 -2.91 -1.71 4.65
C GLY A 204 -2.21 -1.09 3.44
N ASN A 205 -2.52 -1.50 2.21
CA ASN A 205 -1.90 -0.92 1.02
C ASN A 205 -2.77 0.22 0.45
N ILE A 206 -2.14 1.21 -0.18
CA ILE A 206 -2.81 2.26 -0.97
C ILE A 206 -2.64 1.98 -2.46
N PHE A 207 -3.74 2.02 -3.21
CA PHE A 207 -3.76 1.97 -4.67
C PHE A 207 -4.35 3.28 -5.19
N ALA A 208 -3.51 4.17 -5.72
CA ALA A 208 -3.93 5.49 -6.16
C ALA A 208 -3.48 5.79 -7.60
N ASN A 209 -4.35 6.37 -8.42
CA ASN A 209 -3.99 6.88 -9.75
C ASN A 209 -3.28 5.88 -10.68
N ASN A 210 -3.51 4.57 -10.50
CA ASN A 210 -2.99 3.54 -11.40
C ASN A 210 -3.92 3.36 -12.60
N SER A 211 -3.39 3.03 -13.78
CA SER A 211 -4.21 2.67 -14.94
C SER A 211 -4.45 1.16 -15.03
N GLY A 212 -5.56 0.79 -15.67
CA GLY A 212 -5.97 -0.61 -15.80
C GLY A 212 -6.65 -1.13 -14.54
N THR A 213 -6.50 -2.44 -14.29
CA THR A 213 -7.08 -3.10 -13.11
C THR A 213 -6.16 -2.94 -11.90
N GLY A 214 -6.69 -2.71 -10.70
CA GLY A 214 -5.88 -2.66 -9.47
C GLY A 214 -5.23 -4.02 -9.19
N VAL A 215 -5.99 -4.95 -8.61
CA VAL A 215 -5.55 -6.33 -8.37
C VAL A 215 -6.35 -7.26 -9.27
N GLN A 216 -5.65 -8.15 -9.99
CA GLN A 216 -6.27 -9.15 -10.85
C GLN A 216 -5.74 -10.54 -10.51
N ALA A 217 -6.64 -11.51 -10.40
CA ALA A 217 -6.31 -12.92 -10.31
C ALA A 217 -6.87 -13.66 -11.53
N ALA A 218 -6.07 -14.52 -12.15
CA ALA A 218 -6.44 -15.21 -13.38
C ALA A 218 -6.08 -16.70 -13.34
N THR A 219 -6.95 -17.52 -13.93
CA THR A 219 -6.77 -18.96 -13.98
C THR A 219 -5.67 -19.37 -14.96
N GLU A 220 -4.89 -20.36 -14.57
CA GLU A 220 -4.00 -21.10 -15.47
C GLU A 220 -4.74 -22.36 -15.96
N THR A 221 -4.68 -22.61 -17.26
CA THR A 221 -5.27 -23.82 -17.86
C THR A 221 -4.16 -24.63 -18.49
N ILE A 222 -3.91 -25.82 -17.95
CA ILE A 222 -2.94 -26.77 -18.52
C ILE A 222 -3.67 -28.07 -18.86
N PRO A 223 -3.46 -28.63 -20.07
CA PRO A 223 -3.96 -29.96 -20.39
C PRO A 223 -3.13 -31.01 -19.65
N TYR A 224 -3.77 -31.94 -18.96
CA TYR A 224 -3.15 -33.12 -18.36
C TYR A 224 -3.51 -34.35 -19.20
N LEU A 225 -2.71 -35.41 -19.10
CA LEU A 225 -2.93 -36.65 -19.85
C LEU A 225 -3.08 -37.85 -18.92
N ALA A 226 -4.25 -38.49 -18.93
CA ALA A 226 -4.45 -39.78 -18.30
C ALA A 226 -4.17 -40.90 -19.31
N LEU A 227 -3.36 -41.88 -18.90
CA LEU A 227 -3.09 -43.13 -19.60
C LEU A 227 -3.80 -44.26 -18.87
N ILE A 228 -4.86 -44.79 -19.48
CA ILE A 228 -5.64 -45.91 -18.92
C ILE A 228 -5.22 -47.21 -19.60
N PRO A 229 -4.58 -48.16 -18.90
CA PRO A 229 -4.26 -49.47 -19.43
C PRO A 229 -5.54 -50.30 -19.54
N VAL A 230 -5.90 -50.72 -20.75
CA VAL A 230 -6.95 -51.72 -20.98
C VAL A 230 -6.34 -53.11 -21.16
N PRO A 231 -7.00 -54.18 -20.66
CA PRO A 231 -6.40 -55.51 -20.45
C PRO A 231 -5.95 -56.27 -21.72
N ILE A 232 -6.04 -55.69 -22.92
CA ILE A 232 -5.75 -56.36 -24.19
C ILE A 232 -4.95 -55.45 -25.15
N ILE A 233 -3.87 -54.81 -24.69
CA ILE A 233 -2.78 -54.21 -25.53
C ILE A 233 -2.94 -52.72 -25.92
N PHE A 234 -3.89 -51.96 -25.38
CA PHE A 234 -3.94 -50.50 -25.64
C PHE A 234 -3.87 -49.65 -24.36
N VAL A 235 -3.21 -48.50 -24.46
CA VAL A 235 -3.30 -47.41 -23.51
C VAL A 235 -4.12 -46.32 -24.18
N ILE A 236 -5.21 -45.88 -23.54
CA ILE A 236 -6.02 -44.78 -24.07
C ILE A 236 -5.52 -43.47 -23.45
N PRO A 237 -4.99 -42.52 -24.25
CA PRO A 237 -4.72 -41.17 -23.80
C PRO A 237 -6.03 -40.37 -23.71
N ILE A 238 -6.36 -39.88 -22.51
CA ILE A 238 -7.49 -38.95 -22.29
C ILE A 238 -6.92 -37.62 -21.83
N PRO A 239 -6.97 -36.56 -22.66
CA PRO A 239 -6.63 -35.22 -22.21
C PRO A 239 -7.75 -34.66 -21.32
N PHE A 240 -7.39 -34.03 -20.21
CA PHE A 240 -8.32 -33.29 -19.36
C PHE A 240 -7.67 -32.02 -18.81
N PRO A 241 -8.35 -30.87 -18.80
CA PRO A 241 -7.79 -29.64 -18.23
C PRO A 241 -7.87 -29.65 -16.70
N VAL A 242 -6.89 -29.03 -16.05
CA VAL A 242 -6.98 -28.60 -14.64
C VAL A 242 -7.15 -27.09 -14.60
N PHE A 243 -8.01 -26.60 -13.69
CA PHE A 243 -8.30 -25.18 -13.52
C PHE A 243 -7.99 -24.73 -12.09
N HIS A 244 -7.23 -23.65 -11.96
CA HIS A 244 -7.06 -22.95 -10.69
C HIS A 244 -8.02 -21.76 -10.64
N VAL A 245 -9.16 -21.94 -9.97
CA VAL A 245 -10.25 -20.97 -9.97
C VAL A 245 -9.95 -19.86 -8.95
N PRO A 246 -9.91 -18.57 -9.36
CA PRO A 246 -9.62 -17.48 -8.43
C PRO A 246 -10.72 -17.27 -7.41
N THR A 247 -10.31 -17.08 -6.15
CA THR A 247 -11.18 -16.66 -5.05
C THR A 247 -10.55 -15.48 -4.33
N VAL A 248 -11.34 -14.45 -4.05
CA VAL A 248 -10.87 -13.21 -3.40
C VAL A 248 -11.79 -12.89 -2.22
N GLN A 249 -11.17 -12.59 -1.08
CA GLN A 249 -11.84 -12.09 0.11
C GLN A 249 -11.29 -10.71 0.44
N MET A 250 -12.17 -9.76 0.71
CA MET A 250 -11.81 -8.40 1.13
C MET A 250 -12.56 -8.04 2.41
N ASP A 251 -11.90 -7.39 3.34
CA ASP A 251 -12.51 -6.87 4.57
C ASP A 251 -11.93 -5.48 4.83
N TYR A 252 -12.78 -4.53 5.25
CA TYR A 252 -12.37 -3.17 5.61
C TYR A 252 -11.61 -2.45 4.48
N THR A 253 -12.25 -2.31 3.31
CA THR A 253 -11.67 -1.58 2.17
C THR A 253 -12.37 -0.26 1.89
N LEU A 254 -11.64 0.76 1.42
CA LEU A 254 -12.16 2.05 0.99
C LEU A 254 -12.11 2.15 -0.55
N TRP A 255 -13.24 2.48 -1.20
CA TRP A 255 -13.34 2.58 -2.65
C TRP A 255 -13.79 3.97 -3.12
N TYR A 256 -12.98 4.55 -4.02
CA TYR A 256 -13.25 5.81 -4.71
C TYR A 256 -14.61 5.80 -5.45
N PRO A 257 -15.36 6.91 -5.49
CA PRO A 257 -16.65 6.99 -6.19
C PRO A 257 -16.55 6.85 -7.71
N GLY A 258 -17.57 6.23 -8.33
CA GLY A 258 -17.74 6.24 -9.78
C GLY A 258 -16.91 5.21 -10.58
N GLY A 259 -16.17 4.31 -9.92
CA GLY A 259 -15.43 3.22 -10.58
C GLY A 259 -16.04 1.83 -10.36
N THR A 260 -15.67 0.86 -11.20
CA THR A 260 -15.93 -0.57 -10.92
C THR A 260 -15.01 -1.03 -9.80
N SER A 261 -15.53 -1.12 -8.59
CA SER A 261 -14.75 -1.58 -7.44
C SER A 261 -14.38 -3.06 -7.57
N LYS A 262 -15.25 -3.90 -8.13
CA LYS A 262 -15.15 -5.37 -8.08
C LYS A 262 -15.78 -6.01 -9.31
N SER A 263 -15.15 -7.03 -9.86
CA SER A 263 -15.73 -7.85 -10.92
C SER A 263 -15.19 -9.28 -10.88
N THR A 264 -15.99 -10.23 -11.35
CA THR A 264 -15.60 -11.63 -11.50
C THR A 264 -16.11 -12.15 -12.83
N SER A 265 -15.33 -13.00 -13.48
CA SER A 265 -15.74 -13.73 -14.67
C SER A 265 -15.23 -15.17 -14.61
N GLY A 266 -15.96 -16.09 -15.25
CA GLY A 266 -15.65 -17.52 -15.25
C GLY A 266 -16.43 -18.31 -14.19
N VAL A 267 -16.61 -19.60 -14.46
CA VAL A 267 -17.36 -20.51 -13.60
C VAL A 267 -16.57 -20.76 -12.31
N GLY A 268 -17.22 -20.58 -11.16
CA GLY A 268 -16.66 -20.83 -9.83
C GLY A 268 -15.78 -19.70 -9.27
N ALA A 269 -15.41 -18.70 -10.08
CA ALA A 269 -14.66 -17.55 -9.59
C ALA A 269 -15.54 -16.72 -8.65
N SER A 270 -14.97 -16.26 -7.54
CA SER A 270 -15.73 -15.52 -6.53
C SER A 270 -14.95 -14.37 -5.90
N VAL A 271 -15.68 -13.30 -5.60
CA VAL A 271 -15.22 -12.17 -4.80
C VAL A 271 -16.24 -12.01 -3.68
N SER A 272 -15.78 -12.06 -2.44
CA SER A 272 -16.60 -11.85 -1.25
C SER A 272 -16.02 -10.70 -0.44
N THR A 273 -16.87 -9.81 0.08
CA THR A 273 -16.41 -8.64 0.82
C THR A 273 -17.23 -8.36 2.06
N SER A 274 -16.61 -7.66 3.01
CA SER A 274 -17.21 -7.30 4.30
C SER A 274 -16.71 -5.92 4.75
N ASN A 275 -17.58 -5.14 5.40
CA ASN A 275 -17.23 -3.86 6.03
C ASN A 275 -16.57 -2.80 5.11
N ASP A 276 -16.89 -2.81 3.81
CA ASP A 276 -16.30 -1.84 2.89
C ASP A 276 -16.95 -0.46 3.01
N ILE A 277 -16.13 0.57 2.92
CA ILE A 277 -16.57 1.94 2.68
C ILE A 277 -16.52 2.19 1.17
N THR A 278 -17.68 2.28 0.53
CA THR A 278 -17.77 2.46 -0.93
C THR A 278 -18.32 3.82 -1.32
N GLY A 279 -17.84 4.37 -2.44
CA GLY A 279 -18.37 5.62 -2.99
C GLY A 279 -17.92 6.85 -2.21
N LYS A 280 -16.77 6.75 -1.53
CA LYS A 280 -16.20 7.82 -0.70
C LYS A 280 -14.82 8.18 -1.22
N ASP A 281 -14.54 9.47 -1.30
CA ASP A 281 -13.25 9.97 -1.75
C ASP A 281 -12.20 9.75 -0.63
N PRO A 282 -11.08 9.07 -0.89
CA PRO A 282 -9.94 9.00 0.02
C PRO A 282 -9.24 10.34 0.24
N ALA A 283 -9.59 11.39 -0.52
CA ALA A 283 -9.11 12.75 -0.35
C ALA A 283 -7.58 12.84 -0.28
N PHE A 284 -6.91 12.39 -1.34
CA PHE A 284 -5.46 12.46 -1.40
C PHE A 284 -4.96 13.91 -1.57
N LYS A 285 -3.77 14.17 -1.02
CA LYS A 285 -2.92 15.34 -1.30
C LYS A 285 -2.44 15.31 -2.75
N ASP A 286 -1.78 16.39 -3.17
CA ASP A 286 -1.38 16.60 -4.57
C ASP A 286 -0.31 15.60 -5.05
N ASP A 287 0.42 14.99 -4.12
CA ASP A 287 1.31 13.85 -4.41
C ASP A 287 0.56 12.58 -4.85
N GLY A 288 -0.76 12.56 -4.67
CA GLY A 288 -1.65 11.54 -5.18
C GLY A 288 -1.81 10.31 -4.29
N TYR A 289 -1.29 10.28 -3.05
CA TYR A 289 -1.47 9.12 -2.16
C TYR A 289 -1.51 9.41 -0.66
N HIS A 290 -0.95 10.52 -0.17
CA HIS A 290 -1.14 10.85 1.25
C HIS A 290 -2.56 11.36 1.46
N ILE A 291 -3.22 10.93 2.52
CA ILE A 291 -4.59 11.34 2.84
C ILE A 291 -4.63 12.72 3.49
N LYS A 292 -5.71 13.45 3.22
CA LYS A 292 -6.08 14.68 3.92
C LYS A 292 -6.87 14.35 5.16
N ARG A 293 -6.98 15.31 6.08
CA ARG A 293 -7.80 15.15 7.30
C ARG A 293 -9.27 14.85 7.00
N ILE A 294 -9.79 15.34 5.87
CA ILE A 294 -11.19 15.14 5.45
C ILE A 294 -11.45 13.76 4.83
N SER A 295 -10.42 12.93 4.69
CA SER A 295 -10.52 11.60 4.12
C SER A 295 -11.45 10.70 4.93
N PHE A 296 -12.19 9.84 4.23
CA PHE A 296 -12.93 8.74 4.87
C PHE A 296 -12.01 7.60 5.36
N ALA A 297 -10.72 7.64 5.03
CA ALA A 297 -9.71 6.75 5.60
C ALA A 297 -9.30 7.16 7.02
N TYR A 298 -9.45 8.45 7.35
CA TYR A 298 -9.04 8.99 8.65
C TYR A 298 -9.84 8.36 9.79
N ASN A 299 -9.13 7.80 10.77
CA ASN A 299 -9.62 7.08 11.94
C ASN A 299 -10.64 5.98 11.61
N ALA A 300 -10.46 5.32 10.47
CA ALA A 300 -11.34 4.24 10.01
C ALA A 300 -10.60 2.89 9.85
N GLY A 301 -9.28 2.88 10.09
CA GLY A 301 -8.44 1.70 10.05
C GLY A 301 -8.64 0.77 11.23
N LYS A 302 -8.25 -0.50 11.05
CA LYS A 302 -8.05 -1.45 12.14
C LYS A 302 -6.58 -1.43 12.55
N ASN A 303 -6.31 -1.54 13.85
CA ASN A 303 -4.96 -1.85 14.30
C ASN A 303 -4.56 -3.25 13.80
N THR A 304 -3.61 -3.27 12.86
CA THR A 304 -3.09 -4.49 12.22
C THR A 304 -1.76 -4.95 12.82
N GLY A 305 -1.30 -4.32 13.90
CA GLY A 305 -0.02 -4.62 14.56
C GLY A 305 1.21 -4.07 13.82
N ILE A 306 1.02 -3.21 12.82
CA ILE A 306 2.08 -2.54 12.08
C ILE A 306 2.44 -1.25 12.84
N PRO A 307 3.70 -1.07 13.30
CA PRO A 307 4.07 -0.02 14.25
C PRO A 307 4.30 1.36 13.63
N VAL A 308 4.56 1.43 12.32
CA VAL A 308 4.73 2.67 11.56
C VAL A 308 4.12 2.54 10.17
N ASP A 309 3.69 3.65 9.59
CA ASP A 309 3.22 3.70 8.21
C ASP A 309 4.39 3.74 7.19
N VAL A 310 4.11 4.11 5.94
CA VAL A 310 5.12 4.10 4.85
C VAL A 310 6.13 5.25 4.96
N ASP A 311 5.77 6.35 5.62
CA ASP A 311 6.58 7.56 5.76
C ASP A 311 7.24 7.67 7.15
N GLY A 312 6.85 6.80 8.08
CA GLY A 312 7.48 6.59 9.39
C GLY A 312 6.62 7.06 10.58
N GLU A 313 5.41 7.53 10.31
CA GLU A 313 4.43 7.94 11.30
C GLU A 313 4.01 6.75 12.16
N THR A 314 3.91 6.95 13.47
CA THR A 314 3.58 5.86 14.41
C THR A 314 2.16 5.35 14.18
N ARG A 315 1.98 4.03 14.25
CA ARG A 315 0.70 3.34 14.13
C ARG A 315 0.55 2.31 15.26
N PRO A 316 -0.56 2.29 16.01
CA PRO A 316 -1.59 3.32 16.06
C PRO A 316 -1.05 4.62 16.68
N GLN A 317 -1.60 5.77 16.28
CA GLN A 317 -1.41 7.01 17.03
C GLN A 317 -2.40 6.98 18.21
N ALA A 318 -1.92 6.70 19.43
CA ALA A 318 -2.79 6.36 20.56
C ALA A 318 -3.75 5.20 20.23
N ASP A 319 -5.06 5.45 20.20
CA ASP A 319 -6.09 4.45 19.87
C ASP A 319 -6.65 4.60 18.44
N ILE A 320 -6.07 5.50 17.61
CA ILE A 320 -6.53 5.74 16.24
C ILE A 320 -5.60 5.11 15.19
N THR A 321 -6.18 4.72 14.07
CA THR A 321 -5.46 4.18 12.90
C THR A 321 -6.23 4.54 11.65
N ASP A 322 -5.51 4.94 10.60
CA ASP A 322 -6.08 5.26 9.31
C ASP A 322 -6.11 4.03 8.40
N MET A 323 -7.02 4.03 7.43
CA MET A 323 -7.01 2.97 6.41
C MET A 323 -5.90 3.18 5.40
N GLY A 324 -5.16 2.11 5.10
CA GLY A 324 -4.16 2.11 4.03
C GLY A 324 -2.74 2.27 4.57
N ALA A 325 -1.85 2.81 3.73
CA ALA A 325 -0.42 2.83 3.94
C ALA A 325 0.10 4.14 4.55
N ASP A 326 -0.78 5.13 4.71
CA ASP A 326 -0.49 6.49 5.18
C ASP A 326 -1.33 6.78 6.44
N GLU A 327 -0.71 7.40 7.44
CA GLU A 327 -1.37 7.95 8.63
C GLU A 327 -1.35 9.48 8.56
N TYR A 328 -2.51 10.09 8.77
CA TYR A 328 -2.59 11.51 8.98
C TYR A 328 -1.78 11.89 10.24
N PRO A 329 -0.89 12.89 10.20
CA PRO A 329 0.14 13.11 11.22
C PRO A 329 -0.37 13.72 12.55
N ALA A 330 -1.68 13.71 12.81
CA ALA A 330 -2.23 14.23 14.07
C ALA A 330 -3.37 13.36 14.62
N LEU A 331 -3.27 13.09 15.93
CA LEU A 331 -4.26 12.37 16.75
C LEU A 331 -5.67 12.95 16.62
N GLY A 332 -5.77 14.28 16.60
CA GLY A 332 -7.00 15.00 16.43
C GLY A 332 -6.72 16.38 15.87
N VAL A 333 -7.68 16.90 15.12
CA VAL A 333 -7.61 18.28 14.63
C VAL A 333 -8.80 19.07 15.16
N ARG A 334 -8.53 20.30 15.60
CA ARG A 334 -9.54 21.31 15.96
C ARG A 334 -9.39 22.51 15.04
N TYR A 335 -10.51 23.03 14.54
CA TYR A 335 -10.54 24.15 13.61
C TYR A 335 -11.04 25.40 14.29
N VAL A 336 -10.34 26.52 14.12
CA VAL A 336 -10.69 27.81 14.72
C VAL A 336 -10.68 28.88 13.66
N ALA A 337 -11.74 29.67 13.52
CA ALA A 337 -11.81 30.76 12.54
C ALA A 337 -12.51 32.00 13.12
N PRO A 338 -12.12 33.23 12.73
CA PRO A 338 -12.86 34.42 13.11
C PRO A 338 -14.30 34.34 12.59
N GLY A 339 -15.27 34.57 13.48
CA GLY A 339 -16.70 34.41 13.16
C GLY A 339 -17.16 32.94 13.02
N GLY A 340 -16.38 31.99 13.55
CA GLY A 340 -16.83 30.63 13.85
C GLY A 340 -17.81 30.59 15.03
N GLY A 341 -18.39 29.41 15.30
CA GLY A 341 -19.42 29.22 16.33
C GLY A 341 -18.94 28.32 17.46
N ASP A 342 -19.01 28.80 18.70
CA ASP A 342 -18.63 28.02 19.90
C ASP A 342 -19.81 27.19 20.44
N THR A 343 -20.61 26.58 19.56
CA THR A 343 -21.85 25.88 19.92
C THR A 343 -21.64 24.48 20.52
N GLY A 344 -20.40 23.98 20.52
CA GLY A 344 -19.96 22.77 21.23
C GLY A 344 -20.42 21.42 20.66
N SER A 345 -21.36 21.37 19.72
CA SER A 345 -21.92 20.12 19.19
C SER A 345 -20.90 19.23 18.48
N GLU A 346 -19.92 19.83 17.81
CA GLU A 346 -18.86 19.11 17.08
C GLU A 346 -17.48 19.33 17.68
N ARG A 347 -17.39 19.99 18.84
CA ARG A 347 -16.13 20.24 19.58
C ARG A 347 -14.99 20.76 18.70
N CYS A 348 -15.29 21.66 17.76
CA CYS A 348 -14.38 22.18 16.74
C CYS A 348 -13.74 21.13 15.80
N ALA A 349 -14.23 19.89 15.75
CA ALA A 349 -13.66 18.83 14.91
C ALA A 349 -14.15 18.88 13.46
N ASN A 350 -15.23 19.61 13.17
CA ASN A 350 -15.75 19.83 11.83
C ASN A 350 -15.22 21.14 11.25
N PHE A 351 -14.49 21.06 10.14
CA PHE A 351 -13.91 22.23 9.47
C PHE A 351 -14.96 23.17 8.87
N LEU A 352 -16.18 22.69 8.61
CA LEU A 352 -17.30 23.51 8.14
C LEU A 352 -17.89 24.37 9.27
N ASN A 353 -17.73 23.94 10.52
CA ASN A 353 -18.21 24.63 11.72
C ASN A 353 -17.04 24.84 12.71
N PRO A 354 -16.03 25.66 12.34
CA PRO A 354 -14.91 25.92 13.23
C PRO A 354 -15.37 26.71 14.46
N CYS A 355 -14.64 26.57 15.56
CA CYS A 355 -14.85 27.39 16.74
C CYS A 355 -14.48 28.85 16.49
N GLY A 356 -15.18 29.75 17.17
CA GLY A 356 -14.96 31.19 17.09
C GLY A 356 -13.80 31.65 17.99
N THR A 357 -13.49 30.89 19.04
CA THR A 357 -12.44 31.25 20.00
C THR A 357 -11.37 30.18 20.16
N LEU A 358 -10.12 30.64 20.33
CA LEU A 358 -8.97 29.78 20.55
C LEU A 358 -9.09 28.97 21.85
N GLN A 359 -9.53 29.61 22.93
CA GLN A 359 -9.69 28.95 24.22
C GLN A 359 -10.68 27.77 24.14
N THR A 360 -11.82 27.94 23.47
CA THR A 360 -12.80 26.86 23.30
C THR A 360 -12.19 25.65 22.58
N ALA A 361 -11.37 25.89 21.56
CA ALA A 361 -10.67 24.80 20.87
C ALA A 361 -9.62 24.10 21.76
N ILE A 362 -8.89 24.86 22.59
CA ILE A 362 -7.95 24.30 23.58
C ILE A 362 -8.68 23.42 24.60
N ASP A 363 -9.85 23.85 25.07
CA ASP A 363 -10.64 23.10 26.05
C ASP A 363 -11.15 21.77 25.48
N TYR A 364 -11.53 21.76 24.21
CA TYR A 364 -11.96 20.56 23.49
C TYR A 364 -10.83 19.67 22.99
N ALA A 365 -9.58 20.14 23.01
CA ALA A 365 -8.42 19.40 22.54
C ALA A 365 -7.96 18.36 23.58
N SER A 366 -7.54 17.21 23.07
CA SER A 366 -6.82 16.17 23.81
C SER A 366 -5.32 16.40 23.75
N GLU A 367 -4.56 15.74 24.62
CA GLU A 367 -3.09 15.79 24.57
C GLU A 367 -2.58 15.28 23.21
N GLY A 368 -1.72 16.06 22.56
CA GLY A 368 -1.17 15.79 21.23
C GLY A 368 -2.03 16.27 20.05
N ASP A 369 -3.20 16.88 20.28
CA ASP A 369 -4.04 17.41 19.20
C ASP A 369 -3.39 18.61 18.47
N LEU A 370 -3.75 18.78 17.20
CA LEU A 370 -3.42 19.93 16.36
C LEU A 370 -4.61 20.91 16.30
N ILE A 371 -4.38 22.16 16.67
CA ILE A 371 -5.33 23.26 16.49
C ILE A 371 -4.92 24.04 15.24
N LYS A 372 -5.73 23.93 14.18
CA LYS A 372 -5.60 24.69 12.94
C LYS A 372 -6.39 26.00 13.06
N MET A 373 -5.72 27.13 12.87
CA MET A 373 -6.32 28.45 12.94
C MET A 373 -6.36 29.11 11.56
N ALA A 374 -7.53 29.59 11.17
CA ALA A 374 -7.67 30.37 9.95
C ALA A 374 -6.94 31.72 10.05
N GLY A 375 -6.60 32.31 8.91
CA GLY A 375 -6.14 33.69 8.87
C GLY A 375 -7.20 34.68 9.37
N GLY A 376 -6.72 35.79 9.93
CA GLY A 376 -7.52 36.85 10.53
C GLY A 376 -7.14 37.13 12.00
N THR A 377 -7.84 38.09 12.60
CA THR A 377 -7.51 38.61 13.93
C THR A 377 -8.42 38.03 15.00
N TYR A 378 -7.82 37.42 16.03
CA TYR A 378 -8.50 36.85 17.18
C TYR A 378 -8.30 37.77 18.38
N THR A 379 -9.39 38.19 19.00
CA THR A 379 -9.39 39.16 20.12
C THR A 379 -10.13 38.66 21.36
N ALA A 380 -10.84 37.54 21.24
CA ALA A 380 -11.60 36.95 22.34
C ALA A 380 -10.64 36.43 23.42
N LYS A 381 -10.85 36.91 24.65
CA LYS A 381 -9.98 36.64 25.80
C LYS A 381 -10.79 36.22 27.01
N GLU A 382 -10.22 35.36 27.83
CA GLU A 382 -10.81 34.88 29.08
C GLU A 382 -9.88 35.12 30.25
N THR A 383 -10.47 35.23 31.44
CA THR A 383 -9.71 35.26 32.70
C THR A 383 -9.62 33.85 33.27
N ARG A 384 -8.44 33.23 33.25
CA ARG A 384 -8.17 31.93 33.92
C ARG A 384 -6.93 32.03 34.78
N ALA A 385 -6.96 31.37 35.94
CA ALA A 385 -5.91 31.47 36.97
C ALA A 385 -5.56 32.94 37.34
N GLY A 386 -6.55 33.84 37.32
CA GLY A 386 -6.36 35.27 37.62
C GLY A 386 -5.63 36.08 36.53
N GLN A 387 -5.37 35.49 35.37
CA GLN A 387 -4.70 36.12 34.23
C GLN A 387 -5.66 36.23 33.05
N VAL A 388 -5.52 37.28 32.23
CA VAL A 388 -6.32 37.49 31.01
C VAL A 388 -5.52 37.02 29.78
N GLN A 389 -6.05 36.06 29.03
CA GLN A 389 -5.39 35.48 27.86
C GLN A 389 -6.36 35.04 26.75
N LEU A 390 -5.83 34.87 25.53
CA LEU A 390 -6.55 34.23 24.41
C LEU A 390 -6.53 32.70 24.53
N GLY A 391 -5.43 32.13 25.01
CA GLY A 391 -5.27 30.69 25.21
C GLY A 391 -4.54 30.36 26.51
N TYR A 392 -5.21 29.63 27.38
CA TYR A 392 -4.69 29.00 28.60
C TYR A 392 -4.47 27.52 28.31
N ILE A 393 -3.21 27.10 28.26
CA ILE A 393 -2.77 25.80 27.76
C ILE A 393 -2.19 25.01 28.93
N THR A 394 -2.78 23.84 29.20
CA THR A 394 -2.38 22.91 30.28
C THR A 394 -1.93 21.54 29.75
N LYS A 395 -1.97 21.36 28.43
CA LYS A 395 -1.71 20.08 27.75
C LYS A 395 -0.71 20.30 26.62
N THR A 396 0.00 19.25 26.25
CA THR A 396 0.80 19.24 25.01
C THR A 396 -0.13 19.39 23.81
N LEU A 397 0.04 20.47 23.04
CA LEU A 397 -0.76 20.77 21.86
C LEU A 397 0.13 21.36 20.76
N THR A 398 -0.23 21.14 19.50
CA THR A 398 0.31 21.92 18.39
C THR A 398 -0.73 22.95 17.98
N ILE A 399 -0.37 24.24 17.92
CA ILE A 399 -1.26 25.31 17.46
C ILE A 399 -0.62 25.96 16.24
N GLN A 400 -1.30 25.93 15.09
CA GLN A 400 -0.77 26.39 13.82
C GLN A 400 -1.75 27.33 13.11
N GLY A 401 -1.27 28.51 12.73
CA GLY A 401 -2.01 29.51 11.96
C GLY A 401 -1.67 29.50 10.48
N GLY A 402 -2.43 30.28 9.70
CA GLY A 402 -2.21 30.43 8.25
C GLY A 402 -3.22 29.71 7.37
N TYR A 403 -4.26 29.10 7.93
CA TYR A 403 -5.22 28.30 7.15
C TYR A 403 -6.30 29.15 6.50
N TYR A 404 -6.88 28.68 5.40
CA TYR A 404 -8.05 29.30 4.79
C TYR A 404 -9.34 28.72 5.35
N ARG A 405 -10.32 29.58 5.66
CA ARG A 405 -11.63 29.16 6.20
C ARG A 405 -12.56 28.61 5.11
N PHE A 406 -12.44 29.12 3.88
CA PHE A 406 -13.44 28.92 2.84
C PHE A 406 -13.13 27.70 1.94
N THR A 407 -13.48 26.52 2.43
CA THR A 407 -13.85 25.40 1.54
C THR A 407 -15.31 25.57 1.17
N THR A 408 -15.60 26.23 0.05
CA THR A 408 -16.97 26.20 -0.48
C THR A 408 -17.18 24.81 -1.05
N ASP A 409 -18.10 24.08 -0.41
CA ASP A 409 -18.56 22.74 -0.74
C ASP A 409 -17.57 21.59 -0.52
N ASN A 410 -18.09 20.52 0.09
CA ASN A 410 -17.52 19.18 -0.08
C ASN A 410 -17.80 18.67 -1.52
N SER A 411 -18.02 19.55 -2.51
CA SER A 411 -18.16 19.10 -3.88
C SER A 411 -16.77 18.76 -4.36
N VAL A 412 -16.51 17.47 -4.30
CA VAL A 412 -15.53 16.80 -5.14
C VAL A 412 -15.99 17.00 -6.58
N THR A 413 -15.93 18.22 -7.10
CA THR A 413 -16.08 18.46 -8.53
C THR A 413 -14.70 18.24 -9.13
N GLU A 414 -14.44 16.99 -9.53
CA GLU A 414 -13.26 16.55 -10.29
C GLU A 414 -11.89 16.52 -9.58
N GLY A 415 -11.80 16.02 -8.34
CA GLY A 415 -10.49 15.66 -7.76
C GLY A 415 -9.51 16.83 -7.57
N ILE A 416 -10.00 18.07 -7.59
CA ILE A 416 -9.23 19.28 -7.32
C ILE A 416 -9.68 19.82 -5.97
N TYR A 417 -8.92 19.51 -4.93
CA TYR A 417 -8.99 20.24 -3.68
C TYR A 417 -8.26 21.57 -3.89
N THR A 418 -8.94 22.71 -3.73
CA THR A 418 -8.30 24.01 -3.97
C THR A 418 -7.29 24.34 -2.87
N ASP A 419 -6.23 25.10 -3.21
CA ASP A 419 -5.21 25.67 -2.32
C ASP A 419 -5.75 26.49 -1.11
N ASN A 420 -7.06 26.63 -0.99
CA ASN A 420 -7.78 27.39 0.04
C ASN A 420 -8.48 26.50 1.09
N ASP A 421 -7.89 25.36 1.43
CA ASP A 421 -8.41 24.43 2.45
C ASP A 421 -7.62 24.53 3.78
N TRP A 422 -8.07 23.79 4.78
CA TRP A 422 -7.44 23.54 6.06
C TRP A 422 -6.29 22.52 5.99
N GLU A 423 -5.77 22.18 4.81
CA GLU A 423 -4.74 21.16 4.68
C GLU A 423 -3.33 21.74 4.85
N VAL A 424 -3.01 22.79 4.10
CA VAL A 424 -1.69 23.43 4.08
C VAL A 424 -1.78 24.86 4.64
N PRO A 425 -0.94 25.25 5.61
CA PRO A 425 -0.92 26.61 6.15
C PRO A 425 -0.12 27.56 5.24
N PHE A 426 -0.65 28.77 5.01
CA PHE A 426 0.00 29.85 4.27
C PHE A 426 0.14 31.11 5.15
N PRO A 427 1.02 31.10 6.18
CA PRO A 427 1.10 32.17 7.17
C PRO A 427 1.45 33.54 6.57
N ASP A 428 2.19 33.58 5.46
CA ASP A 428 2.57 34.83 4.78
C ASP A 428 1.41 35.44 3.97
N LEU A 429 0.54 34.61 3.39
CA LEU A 429 -0.57 35.05 2.54
C LEU A 429 -1.88 35.23 3.33
N ASN A 430 -2.05 34.48 4.41
CA ASN A 430 -3.26 34.50 5.23
C ASN A 430 -2.92 34.47 6.73
N PRO A 431 -2.29 35.53 7.27
CA PRO A 431 -1.74 35.53 8.61
C PRO A 431 -2.82 35.36 9.69
N THR A 432 -2.55 34.50 10.66
CA THR A 432 -3.31 34.40 11.92
C THR A 432 -2.72 35.39 12.92
N ILE A 433 -3.52 36.37 13.34
CA ILE A 433 -3.10 37.45 14.24
C ILE A 433 -3.78 37.23 15.60
N LEU A 434 -3.00 36.94 16.63
CA LEU A 434 -3.48 36.86 18.01
C LEU A 434 -3.30 38.23 18.67
N ASP A 435 -4.39 38.98 18.83
CA ASP A 435 -4.39 40.32 19.39
C ASP A 435 -5.08 40.33 20.76
N ALA A 436 -4.28 40.27 21.82
CA ALA A 436 -4.76 40.31 23.19
C ALA A 436 -5.09 41.73 23.70
N GLY A 437 -4.78 42.77 22.91
CA GLY A 437 -4.84 44.17 23.30
C GLY A 437 -3.95 44.53 24.51
N ASN A 438 -4.14 45.74 25.04
CA ASN A 438 -3.24 46.35 26.03
C ASN A 438 -3.18 45.68 27.43
N ASN A 439 -4.09 44.75 27.76
CA ASN A 439 -4.22 44.14 29.10
C ASN A 439 -4.32 42.60 29.07
N GLY A 440 -4.03 41.97 27.93
CA GLY A 440 -4.07 40.52 27.78
C GLY A 440 -2.77 39.97 27.23
N ARG A 441 -2.61 38.65 27.28
CA ARG A 441 -1.53 37.92 26.60
C ARG A 441 -2.12 36.94 25.59
N ALA A 442 -1.36 36.60 24.54
CA ALA A 442 -1.82 35.58 23.59
C ALA A 442 -1.91 34.22 24.27
N PHE A 443 -0.81 33.75 24.86
CA PHE A 443 -0.74 32.46 25.53
C PHE A 443 -0.38 32.59 27.01
N PHE A 444 -1.01 31.74 27.82
CA PHE A 444 -0.57 31.38 29.15
C PHE A 444 -0.39 29.87 29.16
N VAL A 445 0.86 29.41 29.18
CA VAL A 445 1.19 27.97 29.17
C VAL A 445 1.61 27.59 30.58
N VAL A 446 0.97 26.57 31.14
CA VAL A 446 1.34 25.98 32.41
C VAL A 446 1.41 24.49 32.25
N ASP A 447 2.45 23.90 32.81
CA ASP A 447 2.50 22.47 33.00
C ASP A 447 1.71 22.17 34.28
N GLU A 448 0.52 21.59 34.13
CA GLU A 448 -0.14 20.98 35.29
C GLU A 448 0.68 19.75 35.62
N LYS A 449 1.65 19.93 36.52
CA LYS A 449 2.47 18.89 37.14
C LYS A 449 1.70 17.57 37.13
N ARG A 450 2.14 16.59 36.34
CA ARG A 450 1.64 15.23 36.49
C ARG A 450 1.91 14.87 37.95
N LEU A 451 0.85 14.49 38.66
CA LEU A 451 0.97 13.99 40.02
C LEU A 451 0.76 12.48 39.96
N ASP A 452 1.57 11.71 40.69
CA ASP A 452 1.31 10.29 40.92
C ASP A 452 0.01 10.10 41.73
N GLU A 453 -0.41 8.85 41.93
CA GLU A 453 -1.59 8.54 42.76
C GLU A 453 -1.46 9.07 44.21
N GLU A 454 -0.25 9.42 44.65
CA GLU A 454 0.06 9.97 45.97
C GLU A 454 0.16 11.51 45.99
N GLY A 455 0.00 12.18 44.86
CA GLY A 455 0.05 13.64 44.77
C GLY A 455 1.44 14.25 44.64
N ASN A 456 2.48 13.47 44.32
CA ASN A 456 3.83 13.97 44.07
C ASN A 456 4.06 14.23 42.59
N GLU A 457 4.87 15.24 42.28
CA GLU A 457 5.35 15.48 40.91
C GLU A 457 6.07 14.26 40.33
N ILE A 458 5.62 13.81 39.15
CA ILE A 458 6.24 12.74 38.37
C ILE A 458 7.25 13.30 37.36
#